data_AF-A0A7V9UEK6-F1
#
_entry.id   AF-A0A7V9UEK6-F1
#
_cell.length_a   1.000
_cell.length_b   1.000
_cell.length_c   1.000
_cell.angle_alpha   90.00
_cell.angle_beta   90.00
_cell.angle_gamma   90.00
#
_symmetry.space_group_name_H-M   'P 1'
#
loop_
_entity.id
_entity.type
_entity.pdbx_description
1 polymer ?
#
loop_
_entity_poly.entity_id
_entity_poly.type
_entity_poly.pdbx_seq_one_letter_code
_entity_poly.pdbx_strand_id
1 'polypeptide(L)'
;REDLIDPAILRPGRLDVKIKIERPDERAAKAIYAKYLTTTIPIAEAEISAAGSIEAAVAKMIDVTVENMYEDSKENRFLEVTYANGEKEELYFKDFSSGAMIENIVRRAKKTAIKRAIIGEAKGVNTQDLISAIHQEYKENEDLPNTTNPDDWARISGKKGERIVYIRTLVSEHKDGEGSRQVERMQTGQYL
;
A
#
# COMPACT_ATOMS: atom_id res chain seq x y z
N ARG A 1 -11.47 7.28 -12.30
CA ARG A 1 -10.83 7.55 -13.61
C ARG A 1 -11.32 8.92 -14.06
N GLU A 2 -10.43 9.91 -14.09
CA GLU A 2 -10.76 11.30 -14.44
C GLU A 2 -10.87 11.49 -15.95
N ASP A 3 -10.06 10.73 -16.69
CA ASP A 3 -10.03 10.59 -18.15
C ASP A 3 -11.36 10.13 -18.76
N LEU A 4 -12.18 9.39 -17.99
CA LEU A 4 -13.51 8.96 -18.42
C LEU A 4 -14.60 10.02 -18.18
N ILE A 5 -14.26 11.15 -17.58
CA ILE A 5 -15.22 12.22 -17.29
C ILE A 5 -15.41 13.07 -18.53
N ASP A 6 -16.66 13.26 -18.96
CA ASP A 6 -17.00 14.10 -20.10
C ASP A 6 -16.51 15.55 -19.90
N PRO A 7 -15.66 16.09 -20.79
CA PRO A 7 -15.18 17.47 -20.71
C PRO A 7 -16.28 18.54 -20.60
N ALA A 8 -17.49 18.26 -21.08
CA ALA A 8 -18.64 19.16 -21.00
C ALA A 8 -19.06 19.45 -19.54
N ILE A 9 -18.86 18.51 -18.61
CA ILE A 9 -19.20 18.71 -17.19
C ILE A 9 -18.15 19.54 -16.45
N LEU A 10 -16.93 19.63 -17.00
CA LEU A 10 -15.79 20.36 -16.44
C LEU A 10 -15.75 21.84 -16.88
N ARG A 11 -16.76 22.31 -17.62
CA ARG A 11 -16.88 23.70 -18.07
C ARG A 11 -17.28 24.64 -16.90
N PRO A 12 -16.91 25.92 -16.98
CA PRO A 12 -17.31 26.92 -15.99
C PRO A 12 -18.83 26.97 -15.77
N GLY A 13 -19.26 27.04 -14.51
CA GLY A 13 -20.66 27.02 -14.06
C GLY A 13 -21.21 25.62 -13.72
N ARG A 14 -20.36 24.59 -13.68
CA ARG A 14 -20.71 23.20 -13.35
C ARG A 14 -19.80 22.66 -12.26
N LEU A 15 -18.85 21.79 -12.58
CA LEU A 15 -17.82 21.31 -11.65
C LEU A 15 -16.66 22.32 -11.61
N ASP A 16 -16.89 23.44 -10.93
CA ASP A 16 -15.92 24.53 -10.87
C ASP A 16 -14.72 24.20 -9.96
N VAL A 17 -14.92 23.35 -8.95
CA VAL A 17 -13.88 22.95 -8.01
C VAL A 17 -13.44 21.52 -8.30
N LYS A 18 -12.16 21.37 -8.65
CA LYS A 18 -11.50 20.07 -8.85
C LYS A 18 -10.56 19.80 -7.68
N ILE A 19 -10.95 18.89 -6.79
CA ILE A 19 -10.12 18.48 -5.67
C ILE A 19 -9.45 17.16 -6.03
N LYS A 20 -8.13 17.18 -6.17
CA LYS A 20 -7.34 15.98 -6.39
C LYS A 20 -7.17 15.25 -5.07
N ILE A 21 -7.58 13.98 -5.02
CA ILE A 21 -7.33 13.09 -3.88
C ILE A 21 -6.06 12.31 -4.18
N GLU A 22 -5.00 12.63 -3.44
CA GLU A 22 -3.69 11.98 -3.58
C GLU A 22 -3.57 10.76 -2.67
N ARG A 23 -2.57 9.93 -2.94
CA ARG A 23 -2.21 8.81 -2.06
C ARG A 23 -1.71 9.36 -0.72
N PRO A 24 -1.96 8.67 0.40
CA PRO A 24 -1.56 9.17 1.70
C PRO A 24 -0.04 9.18 1.85
N ASP A 25 0.50 10.27 2.37
CA ASP A 25 1.86 10.32 2.95
C ASP A 25 1.88 9.62 4.32
N GLU A 26 3.05 9.49 4.95
CA GLU A 26 3.19 8.87 6.27
C GLU A 26 2.24 9.48 7.31
N ARG A 27 2.13 10.81 7.33
CA ARG A 27 1.28 11.52 8.30
C ARG A 27 -0.20 11.22 8.06
N ALA A 28 -0.64 11.22 6.82
CA ALA A 28 -1.99 10.86 6.42
C ALA A 28 -2.27 9.38 6.71
N ALA A 29 -1.29 8.49 6.48
CA ALA A 29 -1.40 7.08 6.82
C ALA A 29 -1.60 6.89 8.32
N LYS A 30 -0.82 7.55 9.19
CA LYS A 30 -1.03 7.55 10.65
C LYS A 30 -2.45 7.99 11.02
N ALA A 31 -2.94 9.06 10.39
CA ALA A 31 -4.30 9.55 10.62
C ALA A 31 -5.38 8.57 10.13
N ILE A 32 -5.14 7.82 9.06
CA ILE A 32 -6.05 6.76 8.57
C ILE A 32 -6.02 5.56 9.52
N TYR A 33 -4.83 5.09 9.92
CA TYR A 33 -4.68 4.00 10.90
C TYR A 33 -5.42 4.31 12.21
N ALA A 34 -5.32 5.54 12.72
CA ALA A 34 -6.01 5.97 13.94
C ALA A 34 -7.55 5.88 13.86
N LYS A 35 -8.14 5.87 12.65
CA LYS A 35 -9.58 5.65 12.46
C LYS A 35 -9.98 4.17 12.59
N TYR A 36 -9.05 3.24 12.34
CA TYR A 36 -9.32 1.81 12.30
C TYR A 36 -8.74 1.04 13.50
N LEU A 37 -7.67 1.55 14.10
CA LEU A 37 -7.01 1.05 15.30
C LEU A 37 -7.32 1.99 16.47
N THR A 38 -8.46 1.75 17.14
CA THR A 38 -8.98 2.58 18.23
C THR A 38 -8.69 1.95 19.60
N THR A 39 -8.96 2.66 20.69
CA THR A 39 -8.87 2.09 22.05
C THR A 39 -10.02 1.15 22.40
N THR A 40 -11.05 1.08 21.56
CA THR A 40 -12.21 0.19 21.76
C THR A 40 -11.96 -1.22 21.26
N ILE A 41 -10.94 -1.45 20.42
CA ILE A 41 -10.55 -2.79 20.00
C ILE A 41 -9.63 -3.42 21.05
N PRO A 42 -9.69 -4.75 21.26
CA PRO A 42 -8.77 -5.41 22.17
C PRO A 42 -7.32 -5.30 21.67
N ILE A 43 -6.47 -4.64 22.44
CA ILE A 43 -5.02 -4.57 22.24
C ILE A 43 -4.35 -5.58 23.18
N ALA A 44 -3.25 -6.18 22.74
CA ALA A 44 -2.53 -7.14 23.57
C ALA A 44 -2.00 -6.50 24.86
N GLU A 45 -2.15 -7.20 25.99
CA GLU A 45 -1.76 -6.71 27.32
C GLU A 45 -0.26 -6.38 27.41
N ALA A 46 0.58 -7.12 26.69
CA ALA A 46 2.02 -6.85 26.59
C ALA A 46 2.32 -5.48 25.96
N GLU A 47 1.56 -5.07 24.94
CA GLU A 47 1.72 -3.77 24.28
C GLU A 47 1.30 -2.63 25.22
N ILE A 48 0.19 -2.81 25.93
CA ILE A 48 -0.31 -1.86 26.93
C ILE A 48 0.70 -1.72 28.08
N SER A 49 1.23 -2.83 28.59
CA SER A 49 2.20 -2.84 29.68
C SER A 49 3.52 -2.17 29.29
N ALA A 50 3.98 -2.38 28.04
CA ALA A 50 5.20 -1.77 27.53
C ALA A 50 5.06 -0.27 27.25
N ALA A 51 3.85 0.21 26.93
CA ALA A 51 3.59 1.61 26.62
C ALA A 51 3.02 2.42 27.80
N GLY A 52 2.51 1.76 28.84
CA GLY A 52 1.95 2.38 30.05
C GLY A 52 0.46 2.73 29.96
N SER A 53 -0.13 2.84 28.77
CA SER A 53 -1.57 3.04 28.57
C SER A 53 -2.03 2.46 27.23
N ILE A 54 -3.34 2.25 27.05
CA ILE A 54 -3.90 1.75 25.79
C ILE A 54 -3.74 2.78 24.66
N GLU A 55 -3.89 4.06 24.96
CA GLU A 55 -3.68 5.16 24.01
C GLU A 55 -2.23 5.20 23.53
N ALA A 56 -1.28 5.08 24.46
CA ALA A 56 0.14 5.06 24.14
C ALA A 56 0.53 3.81 23.34
N ALA A 57 -0.06 2.66 23.65
CA ALA A 57 0.15 1.43 22.91
C ALA A 57 -0.36 1.55 21.47
N VAL A 58 -1.59 2.02 21.28
CA VAL A 58 -2.17 2.25 19.95
C VAL A 58 -1.33 3.23 19.14
N ALA A 59 -0.95 4.37 19.72
CA ALA A 59 -0.11 5.35 19.03
C ALA A 59 1.23 4.75 18.59
N LYS A 60 1.92 4.06 19.50
CA LYS A 60 3.20 3.38 19.21
C LYS A 60 3.05 2.31 18.13
N MET A 61 2.00 1.50 18.20
CA MET A 61 1.72 0.48 17.18
C MET A 61 1.52 1.11 15.80
N ILE A 62 0.78 2.23 15.72
CA ILE A 62 0.58 2.97 14.47
C ILE A 62 1.91 3.52 13.96
N ASP A 63 2.72 4.12 14.82
CA ASP A 63 4.03 4.67 14.44
C ASP A 63 4.93 3.59 13.85
N VAL A 64 5.12 2.47 14.56
CA VAL A 64 5.95 1.35 14.09
C VAL A 64 5.40 0.75 12.78
N THR A 65 4.08 0.63 12.66
CA THR A 65 3.45 0.06 11.46
C THR A 65 3.65 0.97 10.25
N VAL A 66 3.47 2.29 10.42
CA VAL A 66 3.66 3.26 9.34
C VAL A 66 5.13 3.39 8.98
N GLU A 67 6.03 3.44 9.96
CA GLU A 67 7.48 3.46 9.70
C GLU A 67 7.90 2.25 8.87
N ASN A 68 7.47 1.04 9.27
CA ASN A 68 7.75 -0.17 8.48
C ASN A 68 7.14 -0.12 7.08
N MET A 69 5.93 0.44 6.93
CA MET A 69 5.24 0.54 5.64
C MET A 69 5.92 1.53 4.66
N TYR A 70 6.55 2.59 5.17
CA TYR A 70 7.14 3.68 4.38
C TYR A 70 8.67 3.65 4.31
N GLU A 71 9.32 2.68 4.98
CA GLU A 71 10.76 2.50 4.95
C GLU A 71 11.28 2.13 3.56
N ASP A 72 12.38 2.76 3.14
CA ASP A 72 13.12 2.44 1.92
C ASP A 72 14.02 1.21 2.10
N SER A 73 13.41 0.09 2.51
CA SER A 73 14.10 -1.18 2.73
C SER A 73 14.04 -2.07 1.49
N LYS A 74 14.97 -3.02 1.38
CA LYS A 74 14.93 -4.03 0.31
C LYS A 74 13.66 -4.88 0.34
N GLU A 75 13.12 -5.11 1.54
CA GLU A 75 11.91 -5.89 1.77
C GLU A 75 10.65 -5.17 1.25
N ASN A 76 10.68 -3.84 1.20
CA ASN A 76 9.58 -3.00 0.72
C ASN A 76 9.63 -2.69 -0.77
N ARG A 77 10.64 -3.20 -1.50
CA ARG A 77 10.76 -3.02 -2.95
C ARG A 77 9.66 -3.79 -3.64
N PHE A 78 8.89 -3.11 -4.48
CA PHE A 78 7.75 -3.72 -5.15
C PHE A 78 8.04 -3.94 -6.64
N LEU A 79 8.44 -2.88 -7.35
CA LEU A 79 8.51 -2.89 -8.81
C LEU A 79 9.81 -2.26 -9.31
N GLU A 80 10.44 -2.87 -10.30
CA GLU A 80 11.48 -2.26 -11.12
C GLU A 80 10.85 -1.87 -12.47
N VAL A 81 10.97 -0.61 -12.83
CA VAL A 81 10.50 -0.05 -14.10
C VAL A 81 11.70 0.25 -14.98
N THR A 82 11.66 -0.16 -16.24
CA THR A 82 12.63 0.26 -17.26
C THR A 82 11.95 1.18 -18.27
N TYR A 83 12.57 2.34 -18.50
CA TYR A 83 12.13 3.36 -19.44
C TYR A 83 12.72 3.14 -20.84
N ALA A 84 12.13 3.75 -21.87
CA ALA A 84 12.57 3.64 -23.26
C ALA A 84 14.00 4.15 -23.49
N ASN A 85 14.45 5.10 -22.67
CA ASN A 85 15.82 5.60 -22.66
C ASN A 85 16.83 4.63 -22.00
N GLY A 86 16.37 3.52 -21.42
CA GLY A 86 17.18 2.52 -20.73
C GLY A 86 17.37 2.77 -19.22
N GLU A 87 16.86 3.87 -18.67
CA GLU A 87 16.89 4.12 -17.23
C GLU A 87 16.02 3.10 -16.48
N LYS A 88 16.46 2.75 -15.27
CA LYS A 88 15.73 1.89 -14.36
C LYS A 88 15.38 2.64 -13.08
N GLU A 89 14.20 2.38 -12.56
CA GLU A 89 13.72 2.96 -11.31
C GLU A 89 13.07 1.87 -10.46
N GLU A 90 13.42 1.85 -9.18
CA GLU A 90 12.83 0.96 -8.19
C GLU A 90 11.75 1.73 -7.43
N LEU A 91 10.55 1.17 -7.36
CA LEU A 91 9.45 1.68 -6.56
C LEU A 91 9.20 0.79 -5.35
N TYR A 92 8.69 1.42 -4.31
CA TYR A 92 8.42 0.79 -3.02
C TYR A 92 6.92 0.73 -2.78
N PHE A 93 6.47 -0.15 -1.89
CA PHE A 93 5.05 -0.26 -1.57
C PHE A 93 4.42 1.04 -1.06
N LYS A 94 5.23 1.91 -0.44
CA LYS A 94 4.81 3.24 0.03
C LYS A 94 4.21 4.09 -1.09
N ASP A 95 4.71 3.95 -2.33
CA ASP A 95 4.25 4.69 -3.50
C ASP A 95 2.85 4.24 -3.97
N PHE A 96 2.45 3.04 -3.55
CA PHE A 96 1.16 2.42 -3.88
C PHE A 96 0.19 2.41 -2.69
N SER A 97 0.56 3.04 -1.57
CA SER A 97 -0.29 3.14 -0.38
C SER A 97 -1.66 3.76 -0.71
N SER A 98 -2.69 3.27 -0.04
CA SER A 98 -4.05 3.77 -0.17
C SER A 98 -4.85 3.55 1.13
N GLY A 99 -5.90 4.34 1.33
CA GLY A 99 -6.77 4.18 2.51
C GLY A 99 -7.45 2.80 2.58
N ALA A 100 -7.79 2.22 1.44
CA ALA A 100 -8.39 0.88 1.36
C ALA A 100 -7.37 -0.21 1.73
N MET A 101 -6.11 -0.07 1.30
CA MET A 101 -5.02 -0.96 1.69
C MET A 101 -4.79 -0.92 3.21
N ILE A 102 -4.74 0.29 3.81
CA ILE A 102 -4.59 0.45 5.26
C ILE A 102 -5.76 -0.21 6.02
N GLU A 103 -7.00 -0.02 5.55
CA GLU A 103 -8.17 -0.69 6.15
C GLU A 103 -8.04 -2.22 6.06
N ASN A 104 -7.63 -2.76 4.91
CA ASN A 104 -7.43 -4.19 4.71
C ASN A 104 -6.36 -4.75 5.65
N ILE A 105 -5.24 -4.04 5.83
CA ILE A 105 -4.16 -4.42 6.76
C ILE A 105 -4.71 -4.54 8.17
N VAL A 106 -5.42 -3.51 8.67
CA VAL A 106 -6.01 -3.54 10.02
C VAL A 106 -7.03 -4.67 10.15
N ARG A 107 -7.86 -4.92 9.12
CA ARG A 107 -8.82 -6.02 9.11
C ARG A 107 -8.14 -7.39 9.20
N ARG A 108 -7.03 -7.59 8.49
CA ARG A 108 -6.22 -8.83 8.54
C ARG A 108 -5.57 -9.01 9.90
N ALA A 109 -4.97 -7.97 10.46
CA ALA A 109 -4.38 -8.01 11.80
C ALA A 109 -5.41 -8.43 12.85
N LYS A 110 -6.63 -7.86 12.80
CA LYS A 110 -7.75 -8.27 13.66
C LYS A 110 -8.11 -9.74 13.47
N LYS A 111 -8.18 -10.22 12.23
CA LYS A 111 -8.46 -11.63 11.92
C LYS A 111 -7.39 -12.56 12.50
N THR A 112 -6.11 -12.20 12.41
CA THR A 112 -4.99 -12.95 12.98
C THR A 112 -5.07 -12.99 14.50
N ALA A 113 -5.34 -11.86 15.16
CA ALA A 113 -5.53 -11.80 16.61
C ALA A 113 -6.71 -12.66 17.09
N ILE A 114 -7.82 -12.71 16.34
CA ILE A 114 -8.96 -13.58 16.65
C ILE A 114 -8.56 -15.05 16.52
N LYS A 115 -7.86 -15.44 15.44
CA LYS A 115 -7.36 -16.82 15.27
C LYS A 115 -6.45 -17.23 16.42
N ARG A 116 -5.54 -16.35 16.83
CA ARG A 116 -4.63 -16.50 17.96
C ARG A 116 -5.41 -16.73 19.27
N ALA A 117 -6.42 -15.92 19.52
CA ALA A 117 -7.27 -16.07 20.71
C ALA A 117 -8.07 -17.40 20.73
N ILE A 118 -8.50 -17.92 19.57
CA ILE A 118 -9.25 -19.19 19.48
C ILE A 118 -8.38 -20.39 19.87
N ILE A 119 -7.09 -20.36 19.55
CA ILE A 119 -6.14 -21.45 19.87
C ILE A 119 -5.54 -21.34 21.28
N GLY A 120 -6.02 -20.40 22.10
CA GLY A 120 -5.60 -20.23 23.49
C GLY A 120 -4.33 -19.41 23.70
N GLU A 121 -3.81 -18.78 22.65
CA GLU A 121 -2.67 -17.86 22.74
C GLU A 121 -3.11 -16.48 23.27
N ALA A 122 -2.15 -15.56 23.39
CA ALA A 122 -2.41 -14.21 23.89
C ALA A 122 -3.53 -13.52 23.10
N LYS A 123 -4.38 -12.75 23.80
CA LYS A 123 -5.52 -12.04 23.21
C LYS A 123 -5.12 -10.62 22.77
N GLY A 124 -5.95 -10.03 21.89
CA GLY A 124 -5.81 -8.66 21.42
C GLY A 124 -4.78 -8.49 20.31
N VAL A 125 -4.94 -7.46 19.50
CA VAL A 125 -4.03 -7.13 18.38
C VAL A 125 -2.69 -6.68 18.94
N ASN A 126 -1.60 -7.18 18.38
CA ASN A 126 -0.24 -6.71 18.68
C ASN A 126 0.45 -6.15 17.42
N THR A 127 1.64 -5.57 17.59
CA THR A 127 2.41 -4.97 16.50
C THR A 127 2.76 -6.00 15.42
N GLN A 128 3.08 -7.22 15.82
CA GLN A 128 3.45 -8.30 14.89
C GLN A 128 2.29 -8.70 13.97
N ASP A 129 1.05 -8.68 14.46
CA ASP A 129 -0.15 -8.94 13.66
C ASP A 129 -0.29 -7.89 12.53
N LEU A 130 0.05 -6.62 12.80
CA LEU A 130 0.02 -5.53 11.81
C LEU A 130 1.14 -5.67 10.78
N ILE A 131 2.38 -5.90 11.20
CA ILE A 131 3.52 -6.11 10.29
C ILE A 131 3.28 -7.33 9.40
N SER A 132 2.79 -8.43 9.98
CA SER A 132 2.48 -9.64 9.22
C SER A 132 1.32 -9.42 8.24
N ALA A 133 0.35 -8.57 8.60
CA ALA A 133 -0.74 -8.16 7.72
C ALA A 133 -0.27 -7.29 6.55
N ILE A 134 0.73 -6.41 6.76
CA ILE A 134 1.38 -5.65 5.67
C ILE A 134 1.96 -6.62 4.65
N HIS A 135 2.81 -7.56 5.09
CA HIS A 135 3.44 -8.52 4.18
C HIS A 135 2.42 -9.39 3.44
N GLN A 136 1.33 -9.79 4.10
CA GLN A 136 0.27 -10.54 3.45
C GLN A 136 -0.50 -9.70 2.42
N GLU A 137 -0.81 -8.44 2.73
CA GLU A 137 -1.49 -7.53 1.80
C GLU A 137 -0.63 -7.26 0.56
N TYR A 138 0.69 -7.11 0.75
CA TYR A 138 1.66 -6.93 -0.32
C TYR A 138 1.70 -8.15 -1.24
N LYS A 139 1.86 -9.33 -0.66
CA LYS A 139 1.86 -10.59 -1.40
C LYS A 139 0.57 -10.82 -2.20
N GLU A 140 -0.59 -10.51 -1.63
CA GLU A 140 -1.86 -10.67 -2.35
C GLU A 140 -2.03 -9.63 -3.47
N ASN A 141 -1.45 -8.44 -3.33
CA ASN A 141 -1.46 -7.42 -4.38
C ASN A 141 -0.44 -7.69 -5.50
N GLU A 142 0.61 -8.49 -5.25
CA GLU A 142 1.53 -8.98 -6.29
C GLU A 142 0.84 -9.95 -7.27
N ASP A 143 -0.03 -10.82 -6.76
CA ASP A 143 -0.68 -11.88 -7.56
C ASP A 143 -1.82 -11.35 -8.44
N LEU A 144 -2.28 -10.11 -8.22
CA LEU A 144 -3.43 -9.55 -8.92
C LEU A 144 -3.00 -8.57 -10.04
N PRO A 145 -3.29 -8.87 -11.33
CA PRO A 145 -2.95 -8.00 -12.47
C PRO A 145 -3.72 -6.67 -12.50
N ASN A 146 -4.66 -6.46 -11.56
CA ASN A 146 -5.58 -5.32 -11.56
C ASN A 146 -5.13 -4.15 -10.66
N THR A 147 -4.05 -4.30 -9.87
CA THR A 147 -3.54 -3.25 -8.97
C THR A 147 -2.64 -2.25 -9.68
N THR A 148 -2.33 -2.51 -10.95
CA THR A 148 -1.26 -1.83 -11.69
C THR A 148 -1.85 -1.08 -12.88
N ASN A 149 -2.69 -0.08 -12.62
CA ASN A 149 -3.25 0.78 -13.68
C ASN A 149 -2.14 1.66 -14.29
N PRO A 150 -1.93 1.67 -15.63
CA PRO A 150 -1.07 2.61 -16.36
C PRO A 150 -1.14 4.07 -15.87
N ASP A 151 -2.31 4.56 -15.47
CA ASP A 151 -2.49 5.93 -14.99
C ASP A 151 -1.85 6.20 -13.62
N ASP A 152 -1.77 5.18 -12.77
CA ASP A 152 -1.09 5.29 -11.47
C ASP A 152 0.42 5.47 -11.68
N TRP A 153 0.98 4.86 -12.72
CA TRP A 153 2.39 5.02 -13.07
C TRP A 153 2.75 6.40 -13.59
N ALA A 154 1.90 6.96 -14.46
CA ALA A 154 2.07 8.33 -14.94
C ALA A 154 2.04 9.36 -13.79
N ARG A 155 1.41 9.00 -12.66
CA ARG A 155 1.37 9.82 -11.44
C ARG A 155 2.56 9.55 -10.52
N ILE A 156 3.01 8.30 -10.39
CA ILE A 156 4.10 7.92 -9.49
C ILE A 156 5.47 8.34 -10.04
N SER A 157 5.75 8.15 -11.35
CA SER A 157 7.11 8.41 -11.84
C SER A 157 7.51 9.88 -11.75
N GLY A 158 6.56 10.82 -11.75
CA GLY A 158 6.83 12.27 -11.80
C GLY A 158 7.60 12.75 -13.05
N LYS A 159 8.27 11.84 -13.75
CA LYS A 159 9.01 11.98 -15.01
C LYS A 159 8.00 11.99 -16.15
N LYS A 160 7.41 13.16 -16.30
CA LYS A 160 6.51 13.52 -17.39
C LYS A 160 7.29 13.45 -18.73
N GLY A 161 7.35 12.27 -19.36
CA GLY A 161 7.82 12.17 -20.74
C GLY A 161 8.36 10.83 -21.21
N GLU A 162 8.87 9.98 -20.33
CA GLU A 162 9.55 8.75 -20.76
C GLU A 162 8.61 7.54 -20.74
N ARG A 163 8.50 6.86 -21.88
CA ARG A 163 7.64 5.69 -22.04
C ARG A 163 8.23 4.48 -21.31
N ILE A 164 7.45 3.84 -20.46
CA ILE A 164 7.83 2.58 -19.81
C ILE A 164 7.83 1.47 -20.86
N VAL A 165 8.93 0.69 -20.93
CA VAL A 165 9.07 -0.44 -21.87
C VAL A 165 9.04 -1.79 -21.18
N TYR A 166 9.32 -1.84 -19.87
CA TYR A 166 9.37 -3.07 -19.10
C TYR A 166 9.08 -2.82 -17.62
N ILE A 167 8.35 -3.73 -16.98
CA ILE A 167 8.04 -3.70 -15.54
C ILE A 167 8.32 -5.10 -14.98
N ARG A 168 9.03 -5.17 -13.85
CA ARG A 168 9.36 -6.41 -13.13
C ARG A 168 8.95 -6.30 -11.67
N THR A 169 8.28 -7.31 -11.12
CA THR A 169 8.05 -7.44 -9.68
C THR A 169 9.32 -7.91 -8.97
N LEU A 170 9.69 -7.27 -7.86
CA LEU A 170 10.92 -7.54 -7.12
C LEU A 170 10.75 -8.47 -5.91
N VAL A 171 9.52 -8.75 -5.49
CA VAL A 171 9.26 -9.46 -4.22
C VAL A 171 9.54 -10.97 -4.29
N SER A 172 9.61 -11.55 -5.49
CA SER A 172 9.82 -12.98 -5.69
C SER A 172 11.27 -13.46 -5.55
N GLU A 173 12.27 -12.57 -5.42
CA GLU A 173 13.68 -13.00 -5.29
C GLU A 173 14.03 -13.63 -3.92
N HIS A 174 13.10 -13.60 -2.94
CA HIS A 174 13.29 -14.20 -1.62
C HIS A 174 12.89 -15.68 -1.49
N LYS A 175 12.42 -16.33 -2.56
CA LYS A 175 12.22 -17.78 -2.60
C LYS A 175 12.88 -18.38 -3.83
N ASP A 176 13.61 -19.47 -3.60
CA ASP A 176 14.40 -20.24 -4.57
C ASP A 176 13.84 -20.23 -6.00
N GLY A 177 14.65 -19.74 -6.94
CA GLY A 177 14.80 -20.30 -8.28
C GLY A 177 13.62 -20.32 -9.26
N GLU A 178 12.46 -19.74 -8.96
CA GLU A 178 11.34 -19.69 -9.91
C GLU A 178 11.16 -18.31 -10.55
N GLY A 179 11.16 -18.29 -11.88
CA GLY A 179 11.33 -17.11 -12.72
C GLY A 179 10.34 -15.98 -12.47
N SER A 180 10.89 -14.76 -12.53
CA SER A 180 10.18 -13.48 -12.63
C SER A 180 8.91 -13.59 -13.48
N ARG A 181 7.74 -13.35 -12.89
CA ARG A 181 6.50 -13.17 -13.67
C ARG A 181 6.59 -11.84 -14.41
N GLN A 182 6.68 -11.91 -15.74
CA GLN A 182 6.66 -10.75 -16.62
C GLN A 182 5.23 -10.22 -16.68
N VAL A 183 5.02 -8.95 -16.29
CA VAL A 183 3.80 -8.24 -16.66
C VAL A 183 3.93 -7.85 -18.14
N GLU A 184 2.92 -8.19 -18.93
CA GLU A 184 2.88 -8.10 -20.40
C GLU A 184 3.51 -6.83 -21.00
N ARG A 185 4.18 -6.99 -22.14
CA ARG A 185 4.50 -5.88 -23.05
C ARG A 185 3.21 -5.17 -23.44
N MET A 186 2.97 -3.98 -22.90
CA MET A 186 1.85 -3.16 -23.32
C MET A 186 2.06 -2.69 -24.77
N GLN A 187 1.30 -3.29 -25.70
CA GLN A 187 1.12 -2.75 -27.03
C GLN A 187 0.08 -1.63 -26.91
N THR A 188 0.54 -0.38 -26.81
CA THR A 188 -0.36 0.78 -26.79
C THR A 188 -1.14 0.83 -28.10
N GLY A 189 -2.44 0.51 -28.00
CA GLY A 189 -3.39 0.63 -29.09
C GLY A 189 -3.38 2.03 -29.68
N GLN A 190 -3.10 2.08 -30.97
CA GLN A 190 -3.02 3.26 -31.81
C GLN A 190 -4.45 3.72 -32.11
N TYR A 191 -4.94 4.72 -31.37
CA TYR A 191 -6.17 5.40 -31.75
C TYR A 191 -5.82 6.46 -32.81
N LEU A 192 -6.31 6.19 -34.02
CA LEU A 192 -6.39 7.11 -35.17
C LEU A 192 -7.42 8.22 -34.91
#